data_AF-A0A7V5X2Q1-F1
#
_entry.id   AF-A0A7V5X2Q1-F1
#
_cell.length_a   1.000
_cell.length_b   1.000
_cell.length_c   1.000
_cell.angle_alpha   90.00
_cell.angle_beta   90.00
_cell.angle_gamma   90.00
#
_symmetry.space_group_name_H-M   'P 1'
#
loop_
_entity.id
_entity.type
_entity.pdbx_description
1 polymer ?
#
loop_
_entity_poly.entity_id
_entity_poly.type
_entity_poly.pdbx_seq_one_letter_code
_entity_poly.pdbx_strand_id
1 'polypeptide(L)'
;MARNAGSEEYDDPVVSSGQTMSEYEYAVNLFDDGKPHYYQLDTSDGITVRYYIMKSSDGVIRSAFDACDVCWPEGKGYVQDGDTMVCRNCGRAFPSTQINEVKGGCNPAPLRRTVADGKVVLLRDDILKGSSYFNVPAGR
;
A
#
# COMPACT_ATOMS: atom_id res chain seq x y z
N MET A 1 -5.68 -13.25 -25.08
CA MET A 1 -6.79 -13.06 -24.12
C MET A 1 -6.15 -12.63 -22.81
N ALA A 2 -6.00 -11.33 -22.59
CA ALA A 2 -5.34 -10.80 -21.39
C ALA A 2 -6.29 -10.95 -20.21
N ARG A 3 -5.86 -11.68 -19.18
CA ARG A 3 -6.57 -11.77 -17.91
C ARG A 3 -6.37 -10.45 -17.18
N ASN A 4 -7.48 -9.81 -16.83
CA ASN A 4 -7.52 -8.57 -16.09
C ASN A 4 -7.12 -8.88 -14.63
N ALA A 5 -5.84 -8.80 -14.30
CA ALA A 5 -5.27 -9.22 -13.01
C ALA A 5 -5.27 -8.12 -11.93
N GLY A 6 -6.04 -7.05 -12.11
CA GLY A 6 -5.96 -5.85 -11.27
C GLY A 6 -6.97 -5.77 -10.11
N SER A 7 -7.99 -6.64 -10.07
CA SER A 7 -9.11 -6.50 -9.13
C SER A 7 -9.12 -7.51 -7.98
N GLU A 8 -8.51 -8.69 -8.13
CA GLU A 8 -8.60 -9.77 -7.11
C GLU A 8 -7.74 -9.50 -5.86
N GLU A 9 -6.83 -8.51 -5.92
CA GLU A 9 -5.88 -8.20 -4.85
C GLU A 9 -6.43 -7.19 -3.83
N TYR A 10 -7.55 -6.53 -4.15
CA TYR A 10 -8.21 -5.55 -3.30
C TYR A 10 -9.58 -6.02 -2.82
N ASP A 11 -9.79 -7.34 -2.76
CA ASP A 11 -11.03 -7.95 -2.26
C ASP A 11 -11.16 -7.92 -0.72
N ASP A 12 -10.18 -7.35 -0.02
CA ASP A 12 -10.28 -7.02 1.41
C ASP A 12 -11.35 -5.94 1.65
N PRO A 13 -12.01 -5.93 2.82
CA PRO A 13 -13.19 -5.11 3.04
C PRO A 13 -12.88 -3.64 2.78
N VAL A 14 -13.56 -3.08 1.77
CA VAL A 14 -13.69 -1.63 1.59
C VAL A 14 -14.25 -1.08 2.89
N VAL A 15 -13.44 -0.29 3.61
CA VAL A 15 -13.89 0.43 4.80
C VAL A 15 -14.86 1.53 4.32
N SER A 16 -16.12 1.17 4.07
CA SER A 16 -17.11 2.06 3.47
C SER A 16 -18.09 2.63 4.49
N SER A 17 -17.96 3.95 4.65
CA SER A 17 -19.01 4.97 4.79
C SER A 17 -19.82 5.04 6.10
N GLY A 18 -19.58 6.14 6.83
CA GLY A 18 -20.47 6.66 7.86
C GLY A 18 -19.82 7.69 8.79
N GLN A 19 -18.51 7.59 8.99
CA GLN A 19 -17.73 8.51 9.82
C GLN A 19 -16.41 8.81 9.12
N THR A 20 -16.02 10.08 9.05
CA THR A 20 -14.63 10.47 8.75
C THR A 20 -13.76 9.99 9.90
N MET A 21 -13.32 8.74 9.82
CA MET A 21 -12.35 8.14 10.73
C MET A 21 -11.06 8.95 10.61
N SER A 22 -10.56 9.49 11.72
CA SER A 22 -9.24 10.14 11.73
C SER A 22 -8.11 9.11 11.61
N GLU A 23 -8.38 7.85 11.97
CA GLU A 23 -7.40 6.78 12.07
C GLU A 23 -7.97 5.43 11.60
N TYR A 24 -7.10 4.57 11.08
CA TYR A 24 -7.38 3.19 10.70
C TYR A 24 -6.53 2.26 11.56
N GLU A 25 -7.16 1.27 12.18
CA GLU A 25 -6.50 0.31 13.06
C GLU A 25 -6.58 -1.11 12.49
N TYR A 26 -5.44 -1.82 12.51
CA TYR A 26 -5.33 -3.21 12.07
C TYR A 26 -4.65 -4.04 13.15
N ALA A 27 -5.17 -5.21 13.47
CA ALA A 27 -4.51 -6.09 14.43
C ALA A 27 -3.16 -6.58 13.85
N VAL A 28 -2.09 -6.54 14.65
CA VAL A 28 -0.74 -6.90 14.16
C VAL A 28 -0.62 -8.34 13.67
N ASN A 29 -1.46 -9.23 14.21
CA ASN A 29 -1.47 -10.65 13.86
C ASN A 29 -2.02 -10.93 12.46
N LEU A 30 -2.73 -9.98 11.85
CA LEU A 30 -3.14 -10.08 10.44
C LEU A 30 -1.92 -10.26 9.53
N PHE A 31 -0.78 -9.67 9.93
CA PHE A 31 0.45 -9.67 9.14
C PHE A 31 1.43 -10.79 9.53
N ASP A 32 1.01 -11.74 10.37
CA ASP A 32 1.86 -12.88 10.78
C ASP A 32 2.20 -13.83 9.63
N ASP A 33 1.44 -13.78 8.54
CA ASP A 33 1.68 -14.55 7.32
C ASP A 33 2.83 -14.01 6.44
N GLY A 34 3.36 -12.83 6.78
CA GLY A 34 4.43 -12.16 6.04
C GLY A 34 4.02 -11.64 4.66
N LYS A 35 2.72 -11.67 4.32
CA LYS A 35 2.19 -11.19 3.05
C LYS A 35 1.81 -9.72 3.14
N PRO A 36 1.82 -8.97 2.02
CA PRO A 36 1.16 -7.68 1.95
C PRO A 36 -0.36 -7.86 1.95
N HIS A 37 -1.03 -7.13 2.84
CA HIS A 37 -2.48 -6.97 2.87
C HIS A 37 -2.77 -5.59 2.29
N TYR A 38 -3.60 -5.54 1.25
CA TYR A 38 -3.82 -4.35 0.45
C TYR A 38 -5.14 -3.66 0.82
N TYR A 39 -5.10 -2.34 0.92
CA TYR A 39 -6.22 -1.52 1.34
C TYR A 39 -6.40 -0.34 0.38
N GLN A 40 -7.60 0.24 0.42
CA GLN A 40 -7.97 1.40 -0.38
C GLN A 40 -8.68 2.44 0.49
N LEU A 41 -8.47 3.71 0.16
CA LEU A 41 -9.22 4.84 0.70
C LEU A 41 -9.72 5.72 -0.44
N ASP A 42 -11.03 5.78 -0.62
CA ASP A 42 -11.67 6.72 -1.52
C ASP A 42 -11.68 8.13 -0.93
N THR A 43 -11.23 9.08 -1.73
CA THR A 43 -11.24 10.50 -1.39
C THR A 43 -12.50 11.18 -1.95
N SER A 44 -12.86 12.33 -1.38
CA SER A 44 -14.04 13.09 -1.83
C SER A 44 -13.93 13.65 -3.25
N ASP A 45 -12.71 13.81 -3.76
CA ASP A 45 -12.40 14.22 -5.13
C ASP A 45 -12.32 13.04 -6.11
N GLY A 46 -12.71 11.83 -5.69
CA GLY A 46 -12.85 10.67 -6.55
C GLY A 46 -11.54 9.93 -6.85
N ILE A 47 -10.49 10.15 -6.06
CA ILE A 47 -9.23 9.42 -6.13
C ILE A 47 -9.31 8.23 -5.15
N THR A 48 -8.88 7.05 -5.59
CA THR A 48 -8.71 5.90 -4.70
C THR A 48 -7.24 5.75 -4.33
N VAL A 49 -6.89 6.04 -3.07
CA VAL A 49 -5.53 5.88 -2.55
C VAL A 49 -5.32 4.42 -2.17
N ARG A 50 -4.33 3.76 -2.77
CA ARG A 50 -4.02 2.34 -2.50
C ARG A 50 -2.75 2.21 -1.67
N TYR A 51 -2.77 1.36 -0.66
CA TYR A 51 -1.62 1.11 0.21
C TYR A 51 -1.64 -0.34 0.70
N TYR A 52 -0.54 -0.78 1.29
CA TYR A 52 -0.46 -2.10 1.89
C TYR A 52 0.32 -2.08 3.20
N ILE A 53 0.06 -3.10 4.01
CA ILE A 53 0.76 -3.36 5.26
C ILE A 53 1.26 -4.80 5.22
N MET A 54 2.49 -5.04 5.68
CA MET A 54 3.07 -6.38 5.77
C MET A 54 3.98 -6.50 6.99
N LYS A 55 4.33 -7.71 7.40
CA LYS A 55 5.47 -7.95 8.29
C LYS A 55 6.67 -8.37 7.44
N SER A 56 7.75 -7.60 7.47
CA SER A 56 8.99 -7.94 6.77
C SER A 56 9.72 -9.12 7.42
N SER A 57 10.70 -9.69 6.72
CA SER A 57 11.48 -10.85 7.17
C SER A 57 12.27 -10.62 8.47
N ASP A 58 12.49 -9.36 8.87
CA ASP A 58 13.07 -8.97 10.16
C ASP A 58 12.04 -8.87 11.30
N GLY A 59 10.77 -9.23 11.05
CA GLY A 59 9.68 -9.20 12.01
C GLY A 59 9.03 -7.82 12.21
N VAL A 60 9.48 -6.79 11.48
CA VAL A 60 8.96 -5.43 11.60
C VAL A 60 7.72 -5.26 10.73
N ILE A 61 6.62 -4.73 11.28
CA ILE A 61 5.48 -4.28 10.47
C ILE A 61 5.96 -3.16 9.56
N ARG A 62 5.64 -3.16 8.26
CA ARG A 62 5.92 -2.10 7.28
C ARG A 62 4.61 -1.63 6.66
N SER A 63 4.53 -0.36 6.27
CA SER A 63 3.44 0.13 5.42
C SER A 63 3.96 1.04 4.32
N ALA A 64 3.35 0.95 3.15
CA ALA A 64 3.72 1.75 1.99
C ALA A 64 2.52 1.98 1.09
N PHE A 65 2.58 3.05 0.31
CA PHE A 65 1.67 3.21 -0.82
C PHE A 65 1.95 2.15 -1.86
N ASP A 66 0.91 1.72 -2.58
CA ASP A 66 1.03 0.88 -3.77
C ASP A 66 1.47 1.70 -5.00
N ALA A 67 2.53 2.50 -4.81
CA ALA A 67 3.08 3.44 -5.77
C ALA A 67 4.50 3.83 -5.37
N CYS A 68 5.23 4.49 -6.28
CA CYS A 68 6.55 5.08 -6.01
C CYS A 68 6.73 6.35 -6.82
N ASP A 69 7.80 7.10 -6.52
CA ASP A 69 8.07 8.40 -7.14
C ASP A 69 8.29 8.34 -8.66
N VAL A 70 8.61 7.16 -9.20
CA VAL A 70 8.99 7.00 -10.61
C VAL A 70 7.88 6.37 -11.45
N CYS A 71 7.29 5.27 -10.98
CA CYS A 71 6.38 4.45 -11.78
C CYS A 71 4.90 4.68 -11.48
N TRP A 72 4.56 5.56 -10.53
CA TRP A 72 3.16 5.86 -10.20
C TRP A 72 2.28 6.23 -11.41
N PRO A 73 2.75 6.94 -12.48
CA PRO A 73 1.88 7.30 -13.60
C PRO A 73 1.31 6.11 -14.38
N GLU A 74 1.86 4.91 -14.18
CA GLU A 74 1.44 3.65 -14.81
C GLU A 74 0.36 2.91 -14.01
N GLY A 75 0.15 3.25 -12.73
CA GLY A 75 -0.92 2.69 -11.90
C GLY A 75 -0.83 1.19 -11.57
N LYS A 76 0.30 0.52 -11.88
CA LYS A 76 0.43 -0.95 -11.74
C LYS A 76 0.80 -1.44 -10.34
N GLY A 77 1.37 -0.58 -9.48
CA GLY A 77 1.69 -0.96 -8.11
C GLY A 77 2.79 -2.01 -7.95
N TYR A 78 2.71 -2.76 -6.85
CA TYR A 78 3.70 -3.73 -6.36
C TYR A 78 3.06 -5.06 -5.98
N VAL A 79 3.78 -6.14 -6.28
CA VAL A 79 3.45 -7.52 -5.89
C VAL A 79 4.58 -8.11 -5.06
N GLN A 80 4.28 -9.00 -4.11
CA GLN A 80 5.31 -9.76 -3.41
C GLN A 80 5.80 -10.95 -4.25
N ASP A 81 7.12 -11.15 -4.31
CA ASP A 81 7.78 -12.38 -4.79
C ASP A 81 8.88 -12.77 -3.80
N GLY A 82 8.69 -13.89 -3.10
CA GLY A 82 9.53 -14.29 -1.98
C GLY A 82 9.60 -13.20 -0.89
N ASP A 83 10.81 -12.80 -0.51
CA ASP A 83 11.05 -11.72 0.46
C ASP A 83 11.13 -10.33 -0.19
N THR A 84 10.71 -10.19 -1.45
CA THR A 84 10.83 -8.91 -2.17
C THR A 84 9.48 -8.37 -2.59
N MET A 85 9.36 -7.04 -2.59
CA MET A 85 8.29 -6.33 -3.29
C MET A 85 8.78 -5.92 -4.67
N VAL A 86 8.07 -6.36 -5.69
CA VAL A 86 8.40 -6.16 -7.11
C VAL A 86 7.45 -5.15 -7.71
N CYS A 87 8.00 -4.09 -8.31
CA CYS A 87 7.19 -3.13 -9.06
C CYS A 87 6.63 -3.81 -10.32
N ARG A 88 5.31 -3.88 -10.45
CA ARG A 88 4.63 -4.50 -11.62
C ARG A 88 4.92 -3.76 -12.93
N ASN A 89 5.41 -2.53 -12.87
CA ASN A 89 5.77 -1.76 -14.05
C ASN A 89 7.21 -2.01 -14.53
N CYS A 90 8.21 -1.83 -13.65
CA CYS A 90 9.62 -1.84 -14.04
C CYS A 90 10.37 -3.12 -13.64
N GLY A 91 9.74 -4.04 -12.92
CA GLY A 91 10.32 -5.32 -12.51
C GLY A 91 11.41 -5.22 -11.44
N ARG A 92 11.72 -4.02 -10.93
CA ARG A 92 12.68 -3.87 -9.83
C ARG A 92 12.10 -4.50 -8.56
N ALA A 93 12.93 -5.31 -7.91
CA ALA A 93 12.64 -6.00 -6.67
C ALA A 93 13.34 -5.31 -5.49
N PHE A 94 12.63 -5.15 -4.38
CA PHE A 94 13.12 -4.51 -3.16
C PHE A 94 12.94 -5.47 -1.98
N PRO A 95 13.97 -5.74 -1.17
CA PRO A 95 13.82 -6.54 0.04
C PRO A 95 12.71 -5.97 0.94
N SER A 96 11.91 -6.85 1.57
CA SER A 96 10.82 -6.45 2.46
C SER A 96 11.32 -5.54 3.60
N THR A 97 12.55 -5.77 4.05
CA THR A 97 13.24 -4.98 5.08
C THR A 97 13.61 -3.56 4.66
N GLN A 98 13.45 -3.20 3.38
CA GLN A 98 13.62 -1.82 2.90
C GLN A 98 12.30 -1.07 2.75
N ILE A 99 11.16 -1.78 2.76
CA ILE A 99 9.85 -1.16 2.60
C ILE A 99 9.59 -0.23 3.78
N ASN A 100 9.16 0.99 3.51
CA ASN A 100 8.95 2.05 4.50
C ASN A 100 10.23 2.66 5.12
N GLU A 101 11.42 2.13 4.83
CA GLU A 101 12.70 2.63 5.36
C GLU A 101 13.49 3.41 4.30
N VAL A 102 13.62 2.85 3.10
CA VAL A 102 14.24 3.54 1.96
C VAL A 102 13.19 4.41 1.27
N LYS A 103 13.56 5.66 1.02
CA LYS A 103 12.67 6.67 0.41
C LYS A 103 13.26 7.10 -0.93
N GLY A 104 12.41 7.43 -1.89
CA GLY A 104 12.86 7.87 -3.21
C GLY A 104 12.90 6.76 -4.26
N GLY A 105 12.74 7.17 -5.52
CA GLY A 105 12.97 6.29 -6.67
C GLY A 105 11.88 5.22 -6.84
N CYS A 106 12.29 4.00 -7.20
CA CYS A 106 11.38 2.89 -7.46
C CYS A 106 11.02 2.06 -6.22
N ASN A 107 11.51 2.38 -5.02
CA ASN A 107 11.06 1.69 -3.80
C ASN A 107 9.61 2.17 -3.49
N PRO A 108 8.71 1.29 -3.03
CA PRO A 108 7.38 1.70 -2.56
C PRO A 108 7.43 2.93 -1.66
N ALA A 109 6.62 3.95 -1.98
CA ALA A 109 6.62 5.19 -1.24
C ALA A 109 6.15 4.94 0.20
N PRO A 110 6.89 5.42 1.22
CA PRO A 110 6.62 5.08 2.61
C PRO A 110 5.29 5.68 3.08
N LEU A 111 4.49 4.88 3.79
CA LEU A 111 3.33 5.35 4.53
C LEU A 111 3.69 5.37 6.02
N ARG A 112 3.35 6.44 6.74
CA ARG A 112 3.62 6.53 8.17
C ARG A 112 2.68 5.59 8.94
N ARG A 113 3.22 4.91 9.94
CA ARG A 113 2.47 4.01 10.83
C ARG A 113 2.95 4.14 12.27
N THR A 114 2.08 3.80 13.20
CA THR A 114 2.44 3.52 14.60
C THR A 114 2.06 2.08 14.91
N VAL A 115 2.87 1.39 15.71
CA VAL A 115 2.52 0.08 16.26
C VAL A 115 2.42 0.22 17.78
N ALA A 116 1.23 0.02 18.33
CA ALA A 116 0.95 0.13 19.76
C ALA A 116 -0.19 -0.82 20.14
N ASP A 117 -0.14 -1.39 21.34
CA ASP A 117 -1.22 -2.21 21.91
C ASP A 117 -1.73 -3.34 20.99
N GLY A 118 -0.81 -3.99 20.26
CA GLY A 118 -1.16 -5.06 19.33
C GLY A 118 -1.86 -4.60 18.06
N LYS A 119 -1.79 -3.30 17.74
CA LYS A 119 -2.40 -2.69 16.55
C LYS A 119 -1.39 -1.91 15.72
N VAL A 120 -1.64 -1.87 14.42
CA VAL A 120 -1.05 -0.93 13.47
C VAL A 120 -2.04 0.21 13.28
N VAL A 121 -1.59 1.44 13.49
CA VAL A 121 -2.41 2.65 13.36
C VAL A 121 -1.89 3.48 12.19
N LEU A 122 -2.78 3.81 11.25
CA LEU A 122 -2.53 4.72 10.14
C LEU A 122 -3.44 5.94 10.26
N LEU A 123 -2.86 7.15 10.24
CA LEU A 123 -3.67 8.37 10.24
C LEU A 123 -4.25 8.60 8.86
N ARG A 124 -5.53 9.00 8.80
CA ARG A 124 -6.20 9.34 7.53
C ARG A 124 -5.41 10.40 6.76
N ASP A 125 -4.92 11.43 7.45
CA ASP A 125 -4.14 12.50 6.83
C ASP A 125 -2.81 12.00 6.24
N ASP A 126 -2.19 10.98 6.85
CA ASP A 126 -0.98 10.38 6.29
C ASP A 126 -1.26 9.56 5.03
N ILE A 127 -2.41 8.87 4.97
CA ILE A 127 -2.87 8.19 3.75
C ILE A 127 -3.15 9.21 2.65
N LEU A 128 -3.87 10.30 2.97
CA LEU A 128 -4.25 11.32 1.99
C LEU A 128 -3.06 12.07 1.38
N LYS A 129 -1.92 12.18 2.08
CA LYS A 129 -0.70 12.78 1.52
C LYS A 129 -0.20 12.04 0.27
N GLY A 130 -0.55 10.76 0.09
CA GLY A 130 -0.19 9.98 -1.09
C GLY A 130 -1.14 10.11 -2.28
N SER A 131 -2.22 10.90 -2.18
CA SER A 131 -3.28 10.97 -3.21
C SER A 131 -2.75 11.31 -4.61
N SER A 132 -1.70 12.14 -4.70
CA SER A 132 -1.09 12.53 -5.97
C SER A 132 -0.53 11.35 -6.77
N TYR A 133 -0.10 10.27 -6.12
CA TYR A 133 0.36 9.05 -6.80
C TYR A 133 -0.77 8.31 -7.53
N PHE A 134 -2.03 8.59 -7.18
CA PHE A 134 -3.20 7.87 -7.68
C PHE A 134 -4.10 8.74 -8.57
N ASN A 135 -3.71 9.99 -8.81
CA ASN A 135 -4.36 10.85 -9.79
C ASN A 135 -3.86 10.53 -11.21
N VAL A 136 -4.15 9.32 -11.68
CA VAL A 136 -3.79 8.86 -13.02
C VAL A 136 -4.97 9.04 -13.99
N PRO A 137 -4.78 9.65 -15.18
CA PRO A 137 -5.85 9.75 -16.17
C PRO A 137 -6.33 8.36 -16.61
N ALA A 138 -7.65 8.17 -16.68
CA ALA A 138 -8.23 6.93 -17.18
C ALA A 138 -7.83 6.66 -18.65
N GLY A 139 -7.41 5.42 -18.95
CA GLY A 139 -7.24 4.95 -20.33
C GLY A 139 -5.82 4.94 -20.90
N ARG A 140 -4.81 4.56 -20.12
CA ARG A 140 -3.48 4.17 -20.65
C ARG A 140 -3.32 2.66 -20.72
#